data_AF-A0A0J9THD3-F1
#
_entry.id   AF-A0A0J9THD3-F1
#
_cell.length_a   1.000
_cell.length_b   1.000
_cell.length_c   1.000
_cell.angle_alpha   90.00
_cell.angle_beta   90.00
_cell.angle_gamma   90.00
#
_symmetry.space_group_name_H-M   'P 1'
#
loop_
_entity.id
_entity.type
_entity.pdbx_description
1 polymer ?
#
loop_
_entity_poly.entity_id
_entity_poly.type
_entity_poly.pdbx_seq_one_letter_code
_entity_poly.pdbx_strand_id
1 'polypeptide(L)'
;YPFMYELTSYYYYSLFNLYPYEESDYHWYCNLFSKGSDSDKCDLYSLCMSVRYIFSQVKELLSHEYFDSDSKWCEQLSYWIHSYINSDKSCGNVNELYIQLNRLKKGYFPLYNNCNIESFENVEEDLKKKKELFLHSENFYWIQKTNNLNINSYNTSFVNYFKECFKLYNNVLKQDFCKRKTVYETDLINFQRNYNAASKYLREKGIDISTDEL
;
A
#
# COMPACT_ATOMS: atom_id res chain seq x y z
N TYR A 1 12.71 2.95 9.32
CA TYR A 1 13.07 2.46 10.67
C TYR A 1 13.58 1.03 10.58
N PRO A 2 14.68 0.66 11.25
CA PRO A 2 15.29 -0.68 11.13
C PRO A 2 14.34 -1.87 11.33
N PHE A 3 13.43 -1.81 12.31
CA PHE A 3 12.45 -2.89 12.54
C PHE A 3 11.51 -3.14 11.35
N MET A 4 11.36 -2.16 10.44
CA MET A 4 10.49 -2.32 9.28
C MET A 4 10.97 -3.42 8.36
N TYR A 5 12.29 -3.66 8.27
CA TYR A 5 12.85 -4.76 7.47
C TYR A 5 12.46 -6.14 7.99
N GLU A 6 12.05 -6.24 9.27
CA GLU A 6 11.56 -7.47 9.87
C GLU A 6 10.05 -7.65 9.72
N LEU A 7 9.31 -6.59 9.36
CA LEU A 7 7.87 -6.69 9.15
C LEU A 7 7.57 -7.50 7.90
N THR A 8 6.54 -8.33 7.96
CA THR A 8 6.05 -9.04 6.77
C THR A 8 5.59 -8.06 5.67
N SER A 9 5.13 -6.85 6.03
CA SER A 9 4.85 -5.77 5.07
C SER A 9 6.03 -5.39 4.18
N TYR A 10 7.27 -5.45 4.68
CA TYR A 10 8.43 -5.12 3.87
C TYR A 10 8.60 -6.11 2.72
N TYR A 11 8.44 -7.41 3.01
CA TYR A 11 8.41 -8.43 1.98
C TYR A 11 7.28 -8.19 0.98
N TYR A 12 6.05 -7.90 1.45
CA TYR A 12 4.91 -7.61 0.59
C TYR A 12 5.12 -6.44 -0.35
N TYR A 13 5.62 -5.32 0.16
CA TYR A 13 5.76 -4.11 -0.65
C TYR A 13 7.03 -4.10 -1.50
N SER A 14 8.03 -4.93 -1.15
CA SER A 14 9.17 -5.16 -2.03
C SER A 14 8.80 -5.78 -3.37
N LEU A 15 7.70 -6.54 -3.43
CA LEU A 15 7.18 -7.12 -4.70
C LEU A 15 6.78 -6.04 -5.69
N PHE A 16 6.32 -4.88 -5.20
CA PHE A 16 5.97 -3.74 -6.05
C PHE A 16 7.20 -3.00 -6.58
N ASN A 17 8.40 -3.32 -6.11
CA ASN A 17 9.67 -2.78 -6.61
C ASN A 17 10.35 -3.72 -7.64
N LEU A 18 9.77 -4.89 -7.93
CA LEU A 18 10.34 -5.84 -8.88
C LEU A 18 10.06 -5.39 -10.34
N TYR A 19 11.09 -4.85 -10.98
CA TYR A 19 11.27 -4.81 -12.43
C TYR A 19 12.43 -5.77 -12.75
N PRO A 20 12.22 -6.85 -13.53
CA PRO A 20 11.89 -6.72 -14.95
C PRO A 20 10.79 -7.68 -15.43
N TYR A 21 9.96 -7.22 -16.36
CA TYR A 21 9.03 -8.08 -17.08
C TYR A 21 9.78 -8.90 -18.15
N GLU A 22 9.62 -10.22 -18.17
CA GLU A 22 9.96 -11.06 -19.32
C GLU A 22 8.82 -11.02 -20.32
N GLU A 23 9.10 -10.66 -21.58
CA GLU A 23 8.14 -10.74 -22.69
C GLU A 23 7.61 -12.18 -22.83
N SER A 24 6.45 -12.43 -22.22
CA SER A 24 5.68 -13.65 -22.46
C SER A 24 4.59 -13.37 -23.49
N ASP A 25 4.48 -14.27 -24.45
CA ASP A 25 3.57 -14.20 -25.59
C ASP A 25 2.09 -14.11 -25.18
N TYR A 26 1.37 -13.22 -25.87
CA TYR A 26 -0.10 -13.18 -26.01
C TYR A 26 -0.95 -12.96 -24.76
N HIS A 27 -1.00 -11.72 -24.25
CA HIS A 27 -2.07 -11.32 -23.32
C HIS A 27 -2.82 -10.07 -23.78
N TRP A 28 -4.07 -10.28 -24.19
CA TRP A 28 -4.92 -9.28 -24.84
C TRP A 28 -5.24 -8.02 -24.01
N TYR A 29 -5.21 -8.12 -22.67
CA TYR A 29 -5.56 -7.00 -21.79
C TYR A 29 -4.56 -5.84 -21.88
N CYS A 30 -3.25 -6.14 -21.94
CA CYS A 30 -2.21 -5.10 -21.99
C CYS A 30 -1.84 -4.70 -23.42
N ASN A 31 -2.10 -5.57 -24.41
CA ASN A 31 -1.84 -5.29 -25.84
C ASN A 31 -2.64 -4.10 -26.41
N LEU A 32 -3.61 -3.60 -25.66
CA LEU A 32 -4.37 -2.38 -26.00
C LEU A 32 -3.54 -1.10 -25.84
N PHE A 33 -2.40 -1.17 -25.12
CA PHE A 33 -1.50 -0.05 -24.93
C PHE A 33 -0.30 -0.17 -25.87
N SER A 34 0.05 0.92 -26.54
CA SER A 34 1.29 0.99 -27.31
C SER A 34 2.48 0.91 -26.36
N LYS A 35 3.45 0.04 -26.65
CA LYS A 35 4.73 -0.01 -25.95
C LYS A 35 5.45 1.32 -26.11
N GLY A 36 5.65 2.04 -25.01
CA GLY A 36 6.45 3.26 -24.97
C GLY A 36 7.94 2.97 -25.07
N SER A 37 8.79 4.01 -25.04
CA SER A 37 10.20 3.79 -24.72
C SER A 37 10.34 3.52 -23.22
N ASP A 38 11.34 2.75 -22.77
CA ASP A 38 11.59 2.44 -21.35
C ASP A 38 11.75 3.70 -20.45
N SER A 39 11.97 4.87 -21.07
CA SER A 39 12.11 6.17 -20.41
C SER A 39 10.82 7.00 -20.35
N ASP A 40 9.73 6.52 -20.97
CA ASP A 40 8.44 7.17 -20.94
C ASP A 40 7.65 6.73 -19.72
N LYS A 41 7.49 7.65 -18.76
CA LYS A 41 6.58 7.53 -17.59
C LYS A 41 5.11 7.23 -17.95
N CYS A 42 4.78 7.23 -19.24
CA CYS A 42 3.48 6.87 -19.80
C CYS A 42 3.50 5.54 -20.57
N ASP A 43 4.51 4.69 -20.37
CA ASP A 43 4.53 3.33 -20.91
C ASP A 43 3.52 2.44 -20.15
N LEU A 44 2.23 2.65 -20.48
CA LEU A 44 1.13 1.93 -19.87
C LEU A 44 1.17 0.42 -20.18
N TYR A 45 1.82 0.02 -21.29
CA TYR A 45 2.06 -1.38 -21.61
C TYR A 45 2.97 -2.00 -20.54
N SER A 46 4.15 -1.44 -20.32
CA SER A 46 5.08 -1.95 -19.31
C SER A 46 4.51 -1.91 -17.91
N LEU A 47 3.79 -0.85 -17.55
CA LEU A 47 3.07 -0.77 -16.28
C LEU A 47 2.02 -1.89 -16.15
N CYS A 48 1.21 -2.13 -17.17
CA CYS A 48 0.22 -3.21 -17.19
C CYS A 48 0.89 -4.58 -17.01
N MET A 49 2.03 -4.81 -17.67
CA MET A 49 2.79 -6.05 -17.55
C MET A 49 3.41 -6.22 -16.15
N SER A 50 3.95 -5.16 -15.55
CA SER A 50 4.44 -5.19 -14.17
C SER A 50 3.33 -5.52 -13.18
N VAL A 51 2.14 -4.92 -13.34
CA VAL A 51 0.98 -5.23 -12.49
C VAL A 51 0.52 -6.68 -12.67
N ARG A 52 0.59 -7.23 -13.89
CA ARG A 52 0.32 -8.65 -14.14
C ARG A 52 1.28 -9.56 -13.35
N TYR A 53 2.56 -9.25 -13.40
CA TYR A 53 3.58 -9.98 -12.63
C TYR A 53 3.28 -9.89 -11.14
N ILE A 54 2.98 -8.70 -10.63
CA ILE A 54 2.55 -8.51 -9.24
C ILE A 54 1.34 -9.38 -8.90
N PHE A 55 0.33 -9.49 -9.76
CA PHE A 55 -0.82 -10.36 -9.51
C PHE A 55 -0.43 -11.85 -9.42
N SER A 56 0.53 -12.33 -10.23
CA SER A 56 0.99 -13.72 -10.13
C SER A 56 1.68 -13.98 -8.79
N GLN A 57 2.54 -13.06 -8.35
CA GLN A 57 3.25 -13.15 -7.08
C GLN A 57 2.28 -13.09 -5.89
N VAL A 58 1.34 -12.14 -5.90
CA VAL A 58 0.33 -12.02 -4.83
C VAL A 58 -0.53 -13.29 -4.77
N LYS A 59 -0.96 -13.85 -5.91
CA LYS A 59 -1.71 -15.11 -5.94
C LYS A 59 -0.96 -16.25 -5.28
N GLU A 60 0.33 -16.39 -5.57
CA GLU A 60 1.17 -17.41 -4.95
C GLU A 60 1.26 -17.19 -3.43
N LEU A 61 1.45 -15.95 -2.98
CA LEU A 61 1.55 -15.65 -1.54
C LEU A 61 0.23 -15.85 -0.79
N LEU A 62 -0.91 -15.50 -1.39
CA LEU A 62 -2.23 -15.80 -0.82
C LEU A 62 -2.43 -17.31 -0.62
N SER A 63 -1.86 -18.16 -1.49
CA SER A 63 -2.03 -19.62 -1.39
C SER A 63 -1.24 -20.27 -0.26
N HIS A 64 -0.25 -19.57 0.30
CA HIS A 64 0.62 -20.09 1.36
C HIS A 64 0.21 -19.64 2.79
N GLU A 65 -1.01 -19.11 2.98
CA GLU A 65 -1.55 -18.61 4.26
C GLU A 65 -0.70 -17.54 5.00
N TYR A 66 0.42 -17.10 4.43
CA TYR A 66 1.20 -15.99 4.95
C TYR A 66 0.41 -14.67 4.91
N PHE A 67 -0.56 -14.59 4.00
CA PHE A 67 -1.32 -13.39 3.69
C PHE A 67 -2.69 -13.37 4.36
N ASP A 68 -3.00 -12.26 5.02
CA ASP A 68 -4.37 -11.96 5.39
C ASP A 68 -5.16 -11.53 4.14
N SER A 69 -6.30 -12.18 3.90
CA SER A 69 -7.04 -12.12 2.63
C SER A 69 -7.81 -10.81 2.38
N ASP A 70 -7.73 -9.87 3.32
CA ASP A 70 -8.60 -8.70 3.46
C ASP A 70 -8.36 -7.58 2.43
N SER A 71 -7.92 -7.89 1.21
CA SER A 71 -7.89 -6.97 0.05
C SER A 71 -7.00 -5.72 0.14
N LYS A 72 -6.29 -5.50 1.25
CA LYS A 72 -5.46 -4.30 1.48
C LYS A 72 -4.28 -4.15 0.52
N TRP A 73 -3.78 -5.25 -0.04
CA TRP A 73 -2.73 -5.21 -1.06
C TRP A 73 -3.17 -4.43 -2.32
N CYS A 74 -4.47 -4.36 -2.59
CA CYS A 74 -5.01 -3.64 -3.75
C CYS A 74 -5.02 -2.14 -3.58
N GLU A 75 -5.33 -1.67 -2.37
CA GLU A 75 -5.25 -0.25 -2.05
C GLU A 75 -3.79 0.22 -2.15
N GLN A 76 -2.84 -0.57 -1.63
CA GLN A 76 -1.43 -0.28 -1.81
C GLN A 76 -1.00 -0.31 -3.29
N LEU A 77 -1.44 -1.31 -4.05
CA LEU A 77 -1.12 -1.40 -5.47
C LEU A 77 -1.70 -0.22 -6.25
N SER A 78 -2.89 0.24 -5.89
CA SER A 78 -3.51 1.45 -6.45
C SER A 78 -2.64 2.68 -6.18
N TYR A 79 -2.12 2.85 -4.96
CA TYR A 79 -1.19 3.95 -4.66
C TYR A 79 0.12 3.85 -5.44
N TRP A 80 0.62 2.65 -5.66
CA TRP A 80 1.85 2.44 -6.43
C TRP A 80 1.63 2.78 -7.90
N ILE A 81 0.57 2.26 -8.53
CA ILE A 81 0.18 2.55 -9.92
C ILE A 81 0.01 4.07 -10.11
N HIS A 82 -0.74 4.71 -9.21
CA HIS A 82 -0.95 6.15 -9.29
C HIS A 82 0.36 6.94 -9.16
N SER A 83 1.24 6.56 -8.23
CA SER A 83 2.55 7.21 -8.05
C SER A 83 3.47 7.03 -9.26
N TYR A 84 3.33 5.93 -10.01
CA TYR A 84 4.07 5.69 -11.25
C TYR A 84 3.60 6.64 -12.35
N ILE A 85 2.28 6.73 -12.55
CA ILE A 85 1.64 7.55 -13.59
C ILE A 85 1.76 9.06 -13.30
N ASN A 86 1.59 9.50 -12.06
CA ASN A 86 1.47 10.91 -11.67
C ASN A 86 2.82 11.68 -11.59
N SER A 87 3.84 11.25 -12.34
CA SER A 87 5.19 11.82 -12.23
C SER A 87 5.49 12.89 -13.29
N ASP A 88 4.64 13.92 -13.41
CA ASP A 88 4.80 15.15 -14.23
C ASP A 88 4.27 15.12 -15.69
N LYS A 89 3.62 14.03 -16.15
CA LYS A 89 3.05 13.95 -17.51
C LYS A 89 1.62 13.40 -17.51
N SER A 90 0.71 14.07 -18.23
CA SER A 90 -0.62 13.54 -18.51
C SER A 90 -0.51 12.37 -19.50
N CYS A 91 -0.67 11.15 -19.01
CA CYS A 91 -0.72 9.96 -19.86
C CYS A 91 -2.14 9.79 -20.43
N GLY A 92 -2.27 9.64 -21.75
CA GLY A 92 -3.53 9.25 -22.36
C GLY A 92 -3.93 7.83 -21.94
N ASN A 93 -5.23 7.53 -21.90
CA ASN A 93 -5.78 6.18 -21.64
C ASN A 93 -5.56 5.60 -20.22
N VAL A 94 -5.24 6.42 -19.22
CA VAL A 94 -5.09 5.99 -17.82
C VAL A 94 -6.36 5.32 -17.28
N ASN A 95 -7.54 5.87 -17.57
CA ASN A 95 -8.80 5.25 -17.16
C ASN A 95 -9.01 3.87 -17.79
N GLU A 96 -8.59 3.67 -19.05
CA GLU A 96 -8.65 2.37 -19.69
C GLU A 96 -7.69 1.36 -19.02
N LEU A 97 -6.51 1.81 -18.58
CA LEU A 97 -5.60 0.96 -17.78
C LEU A 97 -6.30 0.40 -16.54
N TYR A 98 -6.93 1.23 -15.71
CA TYR A 98 -7.61 0.76 -14.50
C TYR A 98 -8.74 -0.24 -14.82
N ILE A 99 -9.49 -0.04 -15.91
CA ILE A 99 -10.52 -0.98 -16.36
C ILE A 99 -9.87 -2.33 -16.72
N GLN A 100 -8.79 -2.31 -17.51
CA GLN A 100 -8.12 -3.54 -17.96
C GLN A 100 -7.43 -4.27 -16.80
N LEU A 101 -6.82 -3.55 -15.85
CA LEU A 101 -6.23 -4.15 -14.65
C LEU A 101 -7.28 -4.87 -13.80
N ASN A 102 -8.46 -4.26 -13.61
CA ASN A 102 -9.55 -4.90 -12.87
C ASN A 102 -10.15 -6.11 -13.60
N ARG A 103 -10.13 -6.13 -14.94
CA ARG A 103 -10.49 -7.33 -15.73
C ARG A 103 -9.44 -8.42 -15.61
N LEU A 104 -8.17 -8.07 -15.79
CA LEU A 104 -7.02 -8.96 -15.66
C LEU A 104 -6.99 -9.64 -14.29
N LYS A 105 -7.21 -8.88 -13.21
CA LYS A 105 -7.29 -9.36 -11.83
C LYS A 105 -8.26 -10.55 -11.66
N LYS A 106 -9.39 -10.56 -12.38
CA LYS A 106 -10.39 -11.65 -12.31
C LYS A 106 -9.83 -13.01 -12.77
N GLY A 107 -8.76 -13.03 -13.55
CA GLY A 107 -8.05 -14.25 -13.92
C GLY A 107 -7.13 -14.81 -12.82
N TYR A 108 -6.75 -13.96 -11.86
CA TYR A 108 -5.84 -14.33 -10.78
C TYR A 108 -6.57 -14.65 -9.47
N PHE A 109 -7.65 -13.93 -9.18
CA PHE A 109 -8.34 -13.99 -7.89
C PHE A 109 -9.83 -14.32 -8.05
N PRO A 110 -10.44 -15.02 -7.07
CA PRO A 110 -11.87 -15.33 -7.08
C PRO A 110 -12.75 -14.09 -7.13
N LEU A 111 -13.97 -14.22 -7.68
CA LEU A 111 -14.91 -13.11 -7.83
C LEU A 111 -15.37 -12.47 -6.51
N TYR A 112 -15.31 -13.22 -5.41
CA TYR A 112 -15.63 -12.71 -4.06
C TYR A 112 -14.48 -11.91 -3.43
N ASN A 113 -13.34 -11.77 -4.12
CA ASN A 113 -12.28 -10.88 -3.67
C ASN A 113 -12.68 -9.41 -3.95
N ASN A 114 -13.04 -8.70 -2.88
CA ASN A 114 -13.53 -7.31 -2.91
C ASN A 114 -12.45 -6.25 -3.23
N CYS A 115 -11.23 -6.67 -3.51
CA CYS A 115 -10.17 -5.82 -4.04
C CYS A 115 -10.61 -5.08 -5.31
N ASN A 116 -10.47 -3.76 -5.41
CA ASN A 116 -10.49 -3.07 -6.70
C ASN A 116 -9.22 -2.24 -6.85
N ILE A 117 -8.68 -2.19 -8.07
CA ILE A 117 -7.59 -1.27 -8.38
C ILE A 117 -8.21 0.07 -8.74
N GLU A 118 -8.03 1.06 -7.88
CA GLU A 118 -8.73 2.34 -7.93
C GLU A 118 -7.88 3.43 -8.57
N SER A 119 -8.53 4.27 -9.37
CA SER A 119 -7.94 5.51 -9.89
C SER A 119 -8.23 6.65 -8.92
N PHE A 120 -7.22 7.46 -8.61
CA PHE A 120 -7.32 8.59 -7.68
C PHE A 120 -7.31 9.97 -8.38
N GLU A 121 -7.91 10.07 -9.57
CA GLU A 121 -7.98 11.33 -10.33
C GLU A 121 -8.56 12.48 -9.49
N ASN A 122 -7.89 13.65 -9.51
CA ASN A 122 -8.29 14.93 -8.88
C ASN A 122 -8.13 15.07 -7.36
N VAL A 123 -7.33 14.22 -6.70
CA VAL A 123 -7.22 14.17 -5.23
C VAL A 123 -5.75 14.27 -4.77
N GLU A 124 -4.90 15.05 -5.42
CA GLU A 124 -3.43 14.91 -5.29
C GLU A 124 -2.86 15.20 -3.87
N GLU A 125 -3.13 16.39 -3.31
CA GLU A 125 -2.71 16.72 -1.93
C GLU A 125 -3.32 15.73 -0.93
N ASP A 126 -4.53 15.31 -1.26
CA ASP A 126 -5.30 14.44 -0.43
C ASP A 126 -4.77 12.98 -0.44
N LEU A 127 -4.27 12.56 -1.59
CA LEU A 127 -3.80 11.22 -1.84
C LEU A 127 -2.50 10.92 -1.08
N LYS A 128 -1.60 11.90 -0.99
CA LYS A 128 -0.35 11.73 -0.24
C LYS A 128 -0.65 11.41 1.24
N LYS A 129 -1.55 12.17 1.85
CA LYS A 129 -1.99 11.94 3.24
C LYS A 129 -2.67 10.58 3.38
N LYS A 130 -3.58 10.23 2.47
CA LYS A 130 -4.26 8.92 2.46
C LYS A 130 -3.25 7.77 2.41
N LYS A 131 -2.30 7.84 1.48
CA LYS A 131 -1.22 6.86 1.31
C LYS A 131 -0.35 6.74 2.57
N GLU A 132 0.03 7.85 3.17
CA GLU A 132 0.81 7.85 4.42
C GLU A 132 0.02 7.19 5.56
N LEU A 133 -1.24 7.60 5.78
CA LEU A 133 -2.12 6.99 6.80
C LEU A 133 -2.27 5.49 6.57
N PHE A 134 -2.56 5.06 5.35
CA PHE A 134 -2.68 3.66 4.99
C PHE A 134 -1.39 2.89 5.31
N LEU A 135 -0.23 3.36 4.82
CA LEU A 135 1.05 2.68 4.97
C LEU A 135 1.44 2.54 6.45
N HIS A 136 1.26 3.59 7.24
CA HIS A 136 1.56 3.56 8.67
C HIS A 136 0.59 2.66 9.44
N SER A 137 -0.70 2.71 9.10
CA SER A 137 -1.72 1.81 9.64
C SER A 137 -1.37 0.34 9.40
N GLU A 138 -0.89 0.01 8.20
CA GLU A 138 -0.45 -1.35 7.85
C GLU A 138 0.78 -1.78 8.63
N ASN A 139 1.77 -0.90 8.78
CA ASN A 139 2.93 -1.21 9.62
C ASN A 139 2.52 -1.52 11.07
N PHE A 140 1.57 -0.79 11.65
CA PHE A 140 1.05 -1.11 12.99
C PHE A 140 0.32 -2.46 13.05
N TYR A 141 -0.43 -2.81 12.01
CA TYR A 141 -1.02 -4.14 11.91
C TYR A 141 0.07 -5.23 11.93
N TRP A 142 1.12 -5.08 11.10
CA TRP A 142 2.19 -6.07 11.00
C TRP A 142 3.10 -6.14 12.23
N ILE A 143 3.24 -5.05 13.00
CA ILE A 143 3.96 -5.07 14.28
C ILE A 143 3.35 -6.11 15.24
N GLN A 144 2.04 -6.31 15.20
CA GLN A 144 1.35 -7.27 16.07
C GLN A 144 1.37 -8.69 15.51
N LYS A 145 1.46 -8.83 14.17
CA LYS A 145 1.32 -10.11 13.47
C LYS A 145 2.64 -10.79 13.16
N THR A 146 3.74 -10.05 13.18
CA THR A 146 5.06 -10.61 12.90
C THR A 146 5.61 -11.32 14.14
N ASN A 147 5.66 -12.65 14.09
CA ASN A 147 6.03 -13.49 15.24
C ASN A 147 7.48 -13.28 15.74
N ASN A 148 8.41 -12.92 14.86
CA ASN A 148 9.86 -12.89 15.14
C ASN A 148 10.46 -11.48 15.18
N LEU A 149 9.67 -10.46 15.51
CA LEU A 149 10.19 -9.11 15.66
C LEU A 149 11.19 -9.03 16.81
N ASN A 150 12.37 -8.49 16.55
CA ASN A 150 13.40 -8.28 17.55
C ASN A 150 13.13 -6.99 18.34
N ILE A 151 12.05 -7.04 19.13
CA ILE A 151 11.47 -5.88 19.83
C ILE A 151 12.50 -5.17 20.71
N ASN A 152 13.30 -5.94 21.46
CA ASN A 152 14.28 -5.39 22.39
C ASN A 152 15.44 -4.67 21.69
N SER A 153 15.92 -5.20 20.56
CA SER A 153 16.99 -4.55 19.79
C SER A 153 16.55 -3.25 19.10
N TYR A 154 15.25 -3.04 18.94
CA TYR A 154 14.70 -1.88 18.24
C TYR A 154 13.85 -0.95 19.10
N ASN A 155 13.98 -1.00 20.43
CA ASN A 155 13.19 -0.16 21.34
C ASN A 155 13.15 1.32 20.91
N THR A 156 14.31 1.97 20.82
CA THR A 156 14.41 3.39 20.39
C THR A 156 13.78 3.64 19.02
N SER A 157 13.90 2.66 18.11
CA SER A 157 13.33 2.72 16.77
C SER A 157 11.80 2.72 16.80
N PHE A 158 11.19 1.84 17.60
CA PHE A 158 9.73 1.82 17.80
C PHE A 158 9.23 3.11 18.44
N VAL A 159 9.86 3.56 19.54
CA VAL A 159 9.45 4.78 20.25
C VAL A 159 9.47 6.00 19.31
N ASN A 160 10.55 6.17 18.55
CA ASN A 160 10.66 7.28 17.60
C ASN A 160 9.60 7.19 16.49
N TYR A 161 9.37 6.00 15.94
CA TYR A 161 8.36 5.79 14.91
C TYR A 161 6.95 6.14 15.38
N PHE A 162 6.55 5.66 16.56
CA PHE A 162 5.23 5.94 17.13
C PHE A 162 5.05 7.44 17.40
N LYS A 163 6.12 8.14 17.83
CA LYS A 163 6.10 9.59 18.05
C LYS A 163 5.94 10.38 16.75
N GLU A 164 6.60 9.97 15.68
CA GLU A 164 6.42 10.60 14.35
C GLU A 164 5.02 10.35 13.80
N CYS A 165 4.53 9.12 13.88
CA CYS A 165 3.19 8.75 13.43
C CYS A 165 2.09 9.49 14.22
N PHE A 166 2.28 9.68 15.52
CA PHE A 166 1.37 10.49 16.35
C PHE A 166 1.31 11.95 15.87
N LYS A 167 2.46 12.54 15.52
CA LYS A 167 2.50 13.91 14.97
C LYS A 167 1.81 13.98 13.61
N LEU A 168 2.04 13.00 12.74
CA LEU A 168 1.40 12.90 11.43
C LEU A 168 -0.12 12.86 11.57
N TYR A 169 -0.64 11.93 12.37
CA TYR A 169 -2.08 11.77 12.62
C TYR A 169 -2.71 13.07 13.13
N ASN A 170 -2.11 13.70 14.14
CA ASN A 170 -2.60 14.97 14.69
C ASN A 170 -2.53 16.12 13.68
N ASN A 171 -1.53 16.15 12.81
CA ASN A 171 -1.43 17.17 11.76
C ASN A 171 -2.55 17.02 10.74
N VAL A 172 -2.83 15.78 10.30
CA VAL A 172 -3.96 15.49 9.42
C VAL A 172 -5.28 15.91 10.08
N LEU A 173 -5.52 15.50 11.33
CA LEU A 173 -6.72 15.93 12.06
C LEU A 173 -6.86 17.45 12.15
N LYS A 174 -5.79 18.17 12.54
CA LYS A 174 -5.84 19.64 12.69
C LYS A 174 -6.10 20.38 11.38
N GLN A 175 -5.48 19.94 10.29
CA GLN A 175 -5.64 20.57 8.98
C GLN A 175 -7.03 20.28 8.37
N ASP A 176 -7.57 19.09 8.62
CA ASP A 176 -8.75 18.59 7.90
C ASP A 176 -10.07 18.66 8.70
N PHE A 177 -10.02 18.89 10.03
CA PHE A 177 -11.21 19.07 10.89
C PHE A 177 -12.18 20.14 10.37
N CYS A 178 -11.65 21.14 9.65
CA CYS A 178 -12.43 22.26 9.12
C CYS A 178 -12.89 22.09 7.66
N LYS A 179 -12.42 21.07 6.91
CA LYS A 179 -12.62 21.07 5.43
C LYS A 179 -12.95 19.72 4.76
N ARG A 180 -12.47 18.56 5.23
CA ARG A 180 -12.50 17.30 4.42
C ARG A 180 -12.63 16.00 5.21
N LYS A 181 -13.39 15.98 6.31
CA LYS A 181 -13.50 14.80 7.21
C LYS A 181 -13.88 13.49 6.50
N THR A 182 -14.59 13.55 5.37
CA THR A 182 -15.11 12.36 4.67
C THR A 182 -14.09 11.60 3.82
N VAL A 183 -12.99 12.20 3.35
CA VAL A 183 -12.09 11.57 2.36
C VAL A 183 -11.19 10.50 2.99
N TYR A 184 -10.83 10.65 4.26
CA TYR A 184 -9.93 9.74 4.99
C TYR A 184 -10.54 9.15 6.25
N GLU A 185 -11.85 9.27 6.43
CA GLU A 185 -12.49 8.85 7.68
C GLU A 185 -12.13 7.40 8.03
N THR A 186 -12.25 6.51 7.04
CA THR A 186 -11.87 5.10 7.17
C THR A 186 -10.38 4.92 7.46
N ASP A 187 -9.50 5.68 6.79
CA ASP A 187 -8.05 5.59 6.99
C ASP A 187 -7.64 6.04 8.40
N LEU A 188 -8.23 7.14 8.89
CA LEU A 188 -8.01 7.66 10.25
C LEU A 188 -8.50 6.67 11.31
N ILE A 189 -9.67 6.08 11.12
CA ILE A 189 -10.22 5.05 12.01
C ILE A 189 -9.31 3.82 12.05
N ASN A 190 -8.87 3.34 10.88
CA ASN A 190 -7.99 2.18 10.79
C ASN A 190 -6.61 2.47 11.40
N PHE A 191 -6.06 3.65 11.13
CA PHE A 191 -4.79 4.10 11.71
C PHE A 191 -4.87 4.11 13.23
N GLN A 192 -5.88 4.77 13.81
CA GLN A 192 -6.05 4.86 15.26
C GLN A 192 -6.20 3.47 15.89
N ARG A 193 -7.06 2.62 15.31
CA ARG A 193 -7.26 1.24 15.78
C ARG A 193 -5.95 0.46 15.79
N ASN A 194 -5.22 0.46 14.69
CA ASN A 194 -3.99 -0.32 14.56
C ASN A 194 -2.87 0.26 15.42
N TYR A 195 -2.76 1.59 15.52
CA TYR A 195 -1.82 2.29 16.39
C TYR A 195 -2.00 1.89 17.85
N ASN A 196 -3.22 1.98 18.36
CA ASN A 196 -3.52 1.67 19.76
C ASN A 196 -3.24 0.19 20.07
N ALA A 197 -3.62 -0.70 19.16
CA ALA A 197 -3.37 -2.13 19.30
C ALA A 197 -1.87 -2.47 19.27
N ALA A 198 -1.10 -1.87 18.35
CA ALA A 198 0.35 -2.06 18.27
C ALA A 198 1.09 -1.45 19.46
N SER A 199 0.64 -0.28 19.94
CA SER A 199 1.18 0.38 21.14
C SER A 199 0.99 -0.50 22.37
N LYS A 200 -0.22 -1.04 22.56
CA LYS A 200 -0.51 -2.00 23.63
C LYS A 200 0.39 -3.24 23.54
N TYR A 201 0.51 -3.85 22.36
CA TYR A 201 1.38 -5.01 22.14
C TYR A 201 2.83 -4.73 22.53
N LEU A 202 3.40 -3.59 22.12
CA LEU A 202 4.78 -3.22 22.46
C LEU A 202 4.97 -2.93 23.95
N ARG A 203 3.97 -2.31 24.61
CA ARG A 203 3.98 -2.08 26.06
C ARG A 203 3.98 -3.38 26.86
N GLU A 204 3.19 -4.37 26.45
CA GLU A 204 3.20 -5.72 27.02
C GLU A 204 4.57 -6.43 26.87
N LYS A 205 5.39 -5.99 25.90
CA LYS A 205 6.76 -6.46 25.67
C LYS A 205 7.83 -5.59 26.34
N GLY A 206 7.44 -4.62 27.16
CA GLY A 206 8.36 -3.77 27.94
C GLY A 206 8.90 -2.54 27.20
N ILE A 207 8.30 -2.17 26.06
CA ILE A 207 8.67 -0.95 25.33
C ILE A 207 7.81 0.21 25.80
N ASP A 208 8.46 1.28 26.27
CA ASP A 208 7.79 2.48 26.75
C ASP A 208 7.39 3.40 25.59
N ILE A 209 6.21 3.14 25.03
CA ILE A 209 5.58 4.03 24.05
C ILE A 209 4.90 5.17 24.81
N SER A 210 5.62 6.29 24.96
CA SER A 210 5.23 7.49 25.72
C SER A 210 4.21 8.41 25.05
N THR A 211 3.28 7.83 24.30
CA THR A 211 2.16 8.57 23.70
C THR A 211 0.86 8.13 24.35
N ASP A 212 0.03 9.12 24.67
CA ASP A 212 -1.38 8.90 25.01
C ASP A 212 -2.01 8.04 23.89
N GLU A 213 -2.93 7.15 24.24
CA GLU A 213 -3.71 6.42 23.23
C GLU A 213 -4.36 7.46 22.28
N LEU A 214 -4.26 7.19 20.97
CA LEU A 214 -4.87 8.05 19.95
C LEU A 214 -6.40 7.96 20.01
#